data_AF-A0A8S2FFI3-F1
#
_entry.id   AF-A0A8S2FFI3-F1
#
_cell.length_a   1.000
_cell.length_b   1.000
_cell.length_c   1.000
_cell.angle_alpha   90.00
_cell.angle_beta   90.00
_cell.angle_gamma   90.00
#
_symmetry.space_group_name_H-M   'P 1'
#
loop_
_entity.id
_entity.type
_entity.pdbx_description
1 polymer ?
#
loop_
_entity_poly.entity_id
_entity_poly.type
_entity_poly.pdbx_seq_one_letter_code
_entity_poly.pdbx_strand_id
1 'polypeptide(L)' 'MEILMHYTDYTEDANRLWVDIDRGIRSKDPQRQFEAILKMPALFKKDSPTIISAALIKLATLFQEG' A
#
# COMPACT_ATOMS: atom_id res chain seq x y z
N MET A 1 8.28 19.20 -19.20
CA MET A 1 7.10 19.36 -18.34
C MET A 1 6.29 18.07 -18.23
N GLU A 2 6.32 17.17 -19.22
CA GLU A 2 5.63 15.86 -19.20
C GLU A 2 6.21 14.84 -18.19
N ILE A 3 7.53 14.83 -17.99
CA ILE A 3 8.18 13.91 -17.01
C ILE A 3 7.69 14.17 -15.59
N LEU A 4 7.43 15.45 -15.24
CA LEU A 4 6.96 15.83 -13.92
C LEU A 4 5.50 15.44 -13.70
N MET A 5 4.65 15.56 -14.72
CA MET A 5 3.24 15.12 -14.69
C MET A 5 3.12 13.60 -14.52
N HIS A 6 3.93 12.84 -15.26
CA HIS A 6 3.96 11.38 -15.08
C HIS A 6 4.39 11.01 -13.66
N TYR A 7 5.43 11.62 -13.11
CA TYR A 7 5.90 11.31 -11.76
C TYR A 7 4.83 11.60 -10.68
N THR A 8 4.10 12.72 -10.81
CA THR A 8 3.00 13.04 -9.91
C THR A 8 1.85 12.03 -10.01
N ASP A 9 1.46 11.62 -11.21
CA ASP A 9 0.38 10.63 -11.42
C ASP A 9 0.75 9.25 -10.84
N TYR A 10 1.99 8.80 -11.03
CA TYR A 10 2.48 7.54 -10.44
C TYR A 10 2.45 7.57 -8.91
N THR A 11 2.86 8.69 -8.30
CA THR A 11 2.83 8.84 -6.84
C THR A 11 1.41 8.94 -6.28
N GLU A 12 0.48 9.56 -7.00
CA GLU A 12 -0.91 9.67 -6.57
C GLU A 12 -1.63 8.31 -6.60
N ASP A 13 -1.42 7.53 -7.65
CA ASP A 13 -1.93 6.16 -7.76
C ASP A 13 -1.41 5.25 -6.64
N ALA A 14 -0.10 5.33 -6.36
CA ALA A 14 0.51 4.57 -5.28
C ALA A 14 -0.06 4.96 -3.91
N ASN A 15 -0.28 6.27 -3.69
CA ASN A 15 -0.89 6.79 -2.47
C ASN A 15 -2.34 6.32 -2.32
N ARG A 16 -3.16 6.38 -3.38
CA ARG A 16 -4.55 5.91 -3.35
C ARG A 16 -4.62 4.41 -3.01
N LEU A 17 -3.79 3.60 -3.66
CA LEU A 17 -3.70 2.16 -3.39
C LEU A 17 -3.24 1.89 -1.95
N TRP A 18 -2.25 2.63 -1.45
CA TRP A 18 -1.78 2.52 -0.07
C TRP A 18 -2.87 2.85 0.95
N VAL A 19 -3.63 3.92 0.72
CA VAL A 19 -4.75 4.31 1.60
C VAL A 19 -5.83 3.23 1.65
N ASP A 20 -6.16 2.60 0.51
CA ASP A 20 -7.13 1.48 0.49
C ASP A 20 -6.63 0.27 1.29
N ILE A 21 -5.36 -0.08 1.12
CA ILE A 21 -4.71 -1.19 1.85
C ILE A 21 -4.67 -0.92 3.36
N ASP A 22 -4.21 0.25 3.79
CA ASP A 22 -4.14 0.60 5.22
C ASP A 22 -5.53 0.64 5.86
N ARG A 23 -6.56 1.11 5.13
CA ARG A 23 -7.96 1.03 5.61
C ARG A 23 -8.45 -0.40 5.76
N GLY A 24 -8.16 -1.27 4.81
CA GLY A 24 -8.56 -2.67 4.87
C GLY A 24 -7.87 -3.43 6.01
N ILE A 25 -6.57 -3.20 6.21
CA ILE A 25 -5.79 -3.77 7.31
C ILE A 25 -6.33 -3.36 8.69
N ARG A 26 -6.72 -2.10 8.85
CA ARG A 26 -7.31 -1.61 10.11
C ARG A 26 -8.74 -2.08 10.35
N SER A 27 -9.35 -2.82 9.41
CA SER A 27 -10.69 -3.35 9.59
C SER A 27 -10.73 -4.36 10.74
N LYS A 28 -11.87 -4.46 11.42
CA LYS A 28 -12.15 -5.52 12.40
C LYS A 28 -12.63 -6.81 11.74
N ASP A 29 -12.89 -6.78 10.44
CA ASP A 29 -13.32 -7.92 9.65
C ASP A 29 -12.09 -8.69 9.10
N PRO A 30 -11.83 -9.93 9.55
CA PRO A 30 -10.68 -10.71 9.11
C PRO A 30 -10.64 -10.94 7.58
N GLN A 31 -11.80 -11.08 6.94
CA GLN A 31 -11.85 -11.30 5.49
C GLN A 31 -11.37 -10.05 4.75
N ARG A 32 -11.83 -8.88 5.19
CA ARG A 32 -11.38 -7.59 4.65
C ARG A 32 -9.90 -7.31 4.92
N GLN A 33 -9.38 -7.71 6.09
CA GLN A 33 -7.95 -7.62 6.38
C GLN A 33 -7.13 -8.47 5.41
N PHE A 34 -7.55 -9.73 5.19
CA PHE A 34 -6.89 -10.64 4.27
C PHE A 34 -6.90 -10.12 2.82
N GLU A 35 -8.04 -9.64 2.34
CA GLU A 35 -8.16 -9.01 1.02
C GLU A 35 -7.24 -7.80 0.86
N ALA A 36 -7.04 -7.01 1.92
CA ALA A 36 -6.13 -5.87 1.90
C ALA A 36 -4.66 -6.29 1.80
N ILE A 37 -4.27 -7.35 2.51
CA ILE A 37 -2.92 -7.92 2.44
C ILE A 37 -2.64 -8.45 1.03
N LEU A 38 -3.61 -9.11 0.38
CA LEU A 38 -3.47 -9.61 -0.99
C LEU A 38 -3.26 -8.51 -2.04
N LYS A 39 -3.62 -7.26 -1.74
CA LYS A 39 -3.36 -6.10 -2.63
C LYS A 39 -1.95 -5.52 -2.48
N MET A 40 -1.22 -5.81 -1.41
CA MET A 40 0.13 -5.29 -1.16
C MET A 40 1.13 -5.52 -2.31
N PRO A 41 1.16 -6.69 -3.00
CA PRO A 41 2.04 -6.90 -4.15
C PRO A 41 1.89 -5.86 -5.27
N ALA A 42 0.71 -5.23 -5.40
CA ALA A 42 0.48 -4.21 -6.42
C ALA A 42 1.21 -2.88 -6.12
N LEU A 43 1.58 -2.60 -4.86
CA LEU A 43 2.38 -1.42 -4.49
C LEU A 43 3.80 -1.48 -5.05
N PHE A 44 4.38 -2.67 -5.15
CA PHE A 44 5.73 -2.87 -5.70
C PHE A 44 5.82 -2.59 -7.21
N LYS A 45 4.67 -2.51 -7.90
CA LYS A 45 4.60 -2.14 -9.32
C LYS A 45 4.56 -0.62 -9.55
N LYS A 46 4.40 0.18 -8.49
CA LYS A 46 4.17 1.64 -8.58
C LYS A 46 5.44 2.49 -8.32
N ASP A 47 6.60 1.84 -8.15
CA ASP A 47 7.93 2.45 -8.00
C ASP A 47 7.98 3.66 -7.04
N SER A 48 7.42 3.49 -5.84
CA SER A 48 7.48 4.49 -4.76
C SER A 48 8.19 3.89 -3.54
N PRO A 49 9.51 4.14 -3.39
CA PRO A 49 10.31 3.54 -2.31
C PRO A 49 9.77 3.83 -0.91
N THR A 50 9.24 5.04 -0.69
CA THR A 50 8.64 5.45 0.59
C THR A 50 7.40 4.62 0.92
N ILE A 51 6.50 4.44 -0.04
CA ILE A 51 5.26 3.68 0.15
C ILE A 51 5.55 2.19 0.31
N ILE A 52 6.49 1.66 -0.48
CA ILE A 52 6.96 0.29 -0.35
C ILE A 52 7.53 0.04 1.05
N SER A 53 8.37 0.95 1.56
CA SER A 53 8.94 0.84 2.90
C SER A 53 7.87 0.86 3.99
N ALA A 54 6.90 1.78 3.89
CA ALA A 54 5.78 1.85 4.83
C ALA A 54 4.93 0.57 4.82
N ALA A 55 4.67 0.02 3.63
CA ALA A 55 3.92 -1.23 3.47
C ALA A 55 4.64 -2.43 4.10
N LEU A 56 5.95 -2.55 3.91
CA LEU A 56 6.77 -3.61 4.52
C LEU A 56 6.78 -3.52 6.05
N ILE A 57 6.95 -2.33 6.61
CA ILE A 57 6.89 -2.12 8.06
C ILE A 57 5.52 -2.54 8.60
N LYS A 58 4.44 -2.13 7.94
CA LYS A 58 3.07 -2.47 8.35
C LYS A 58 2.81 -3.98 8.33
N LEU A 59 3.29 -4.69 7.29
CA LEU A 59 3.22 -6.16 7.24
C LEU A 59 3.97 -6.80 8.40
N ALA A 60 5.19 -6.35 8.68
CA ALA A 60 5.98 -6.87 9.80
C ALA A 60 5.25 -6.69 11.13
N THR A 61 4.65 -5.52 11.37
CA THR A 61 3.84 -5.26 12.57
C THR A 61 2.65 -6.21 12.67
N LEU A 62 1.90 -6.43 11.58
CA LEU A 62 0.77 -7.36 11.57
C LEU A 62 1.19 -8.80 11.89
N PHE A 63 2.31 -9.26 11.33
CA PHE A 63 2.82 -10.61 11.61
C PHE A 63 3.39 -10.76 13.02
N GLN A 64 3.85 -9.67 13.65
CA GLN A 64 4.31 -9.67 15.04
C GLN A 64 3.15 -9.72 16.04
N GLU A 65 2.01 -9.11 15.71
CA GLU A 65 0.79 -9.12 16.54
C GLU A 65 -0.01 -10.43 16.43
N GLY A 66 0.32 -11.29 15.45
CA GLY A 66 -0.33 -12.56 15.14
C GLY A 66 0.11 -13.73 16.02
#